data_AF-A0A8J7JL81-F1
#
_entry.id   AF-A0A8J7JL81-F1
#
_cell.length_a   1.000
_cell.length_b   1.000
_cell.length_c   1.000
_cell.angle_alpha   90.00
_cell.angle_beta   90.00
_cell.angle_gamma   90.00
#
_symmetry.space_group_name_H-M   'P 1'
#
loop_
_entity.id
_entity.type
_entity.pdbx_description
1 polymer ?
#
loop_
_entity_poly.entity_id
_entity_poly.type
_entity_poly.pdbx_seq_one_letter_code
_entity_poly.pdbx_strand_id
1 'polypeptide(L)'
;MATRLWSFLTTDIGDLASLDSANSAADAADAVLSLAEVLAAEGPNIQKLAPLVKRLDSLLAALNSPLGKLVGSTLPFINLGTGLLAFYLETTQTEPTLAQSVALVSQAAYLESFREFAKRHPRVEQWLIAKDNTPQAKTITLEMKALGIFELTDDEARLAKLHFHQSALATAFNRALNARLVQLGATPEIAERMAKATAKNTNRHMRTAIADAEDSFKSILEW
;
A
#
# COMPACT_ATOMS: atom_id res chain seq x y z
N MET A 1 -10.97 -14.58 10.96
CA MET A 1 -11.90 -13.75 10.16
C MET A 1 -11.22 -13.41 8.83
N ALA A 2 -11.97 -13.11 7.76
CA ALA A 2 -11.39 -12.69 6.48
C ALA A 2 -11.59 -11.18 6.31
N THR A 3 -10.52 -10.47 5.94
CA THR A 3 -10.50 -9.01 5.83
C THR A 3 -10.11 -8.63 4.41
N ARG A 4 -10.89 -7.77 3.74
CA ARG A 4 -10.45 -7.16 2.49
C ARG A 4 -9.45 -6.05 2.77
N LEU A 5 -8.45 -5.91 1.90
CA LEU A 5 -7.24 -5.14 2.17
C LEU A 5 -7.44 -3.68 2.61
N TRP A 6 -8.55 -3.05 2.23
CA TRP A 6 -8.83 -1.64 2.54
C TRP A 6 -10.25 -1.37 3.04
N SER A 7 -11.19 -2.29 2.82
CA SER A 7 -12.62 -1.99 3.05
C SER A 7 -12.94 -1.72 4.53
N PHE A 8 -12.16 -2.28 5.45
CA PHE A 8 -12.39 -2.06 6.87
C PHE A 8 -12.11 -0.59 7.27
N LEU A 9 -11.12 0.05 6.65
CA LEU A 9 -10.85 1.48 6.86
C LEU A 9 -12.00 2.37 6.39
N THR A 10 -12.82 1.95 5.42
CA THR A 10 -13.92 2.76 4.89
C THR A 10 -15.28 2.36 5.47
N THR A 11 -15.46 1.10 5.84
CA THR A 11 -16.70 0.56 6.42
C THR A 11 -16.80 0.91 7.90
N ASP A 12 -15.74 0.66 8.68
CA ASP A 12 -15.78 0.84 10.14
C ASP A 12 -15.64 2.31 10.55
N ILE A 13 -15.09 3.14 9.67
CA ILE A 13 -14.92 4.60 9.83
C ILE A 13 -16.05 5.38 9.12
N GLY A 14 -16.85 4.69 8.30
CA GLY A 14 -17.84 5.30 7.39
C GLY A 14 -18.83 6.22 8.10
N ASP A 15 -19.23 5.85 9.31
CA ASP A 15 -20.27 6.54 10.09
C ASP A 15 -19.81 7.85 10.77
N LEU A 16 -18.50 8.13 10.86
CA LEU A 16 -17.97 9.25 11.63
C LEU A 16 -17.79 10.57 10.86
N ALA A 17 -18.04 10.59 9.54
CA ALA A 17 -17.93 11.83 8.76
C ALA A 17 -18.86 11.84 7.55
N SER A 18 -20.02 12.48 7.70
CA SER A 18 -20.86 13.01 6.61
C SER A 18 -20.14 14.18 5.90
N LEU A 19 -19.05 13.87 5.20
CA LEU A 19 -18.41 14.81 4.29
C LEU A 19 -18.51 14.23 2.88
N ASP A 20 -19.16 14.99 2.00
CA ASP A 20 -19.42 14.65 0.61
C ASP A 20 -18.17 14.06 -0.06
N SER A 21 -18.29 12.80 -0.48
CA SER A 21 -17.29 12.14 -1.28
C SER A 21 -17.21 12.82 -2.64
N ALA A 22 -16.24 13.71 -2.81
CA ALA A 22 -15.92 14.25 -4.12
C ALA A 22 -15.45 13.10 -5.02
N ASN A 23 -16.31 12.71 -5.97
CA ASN A 23 -15.96 11.88 -7.12
C ASN A 23 -14.94 12.62 -7.98
N SER A 24 -13.67 12.58 -7.59
CA SER A 24 -12.57 12.90 -8.50
C SER A 24 -11.65 11.70 -8.54
N ALA A 25 -11.45 11.17 -9.74
CA ALA A 25 -10.30 10.33 -10.07
C ALA A 25 -9.02 11.19 -9.95
N ALA A 26 -8.69 11.58 -8.71
CA ALA A 26 -7.36 12.07 -8.38
C ALA A 26 -6.38 10.95 -8.70
N ASP A 27 -5.22 11.31 -9.23
CA ASP A 27 -4.13 10.37 -9.49
C ASP A 27 -3.87 9.57 -8.19
N ALA A 28 -4.05 8.25 -8.19
CA ALA A 28 -3.98 7.44 -6.97
C ALA A 28 -2.61 7.60 -6.26
N ALA A 29 -1.55 7.86 -7.02
CA ALA A 29 -0.25 8.29 -6.52
C ALA A 29 -0.31 9.64 -5.78
N ASP A 30 -1.01 10.66 -6.29
CA ASP A 30 -1.20 11.92 -5.57
C ASP A 30 -1.90 11.70 -4.24
N ALA A 31 -2.97 10.89 -4.23
CA ALA A 31 -3.71 10.62 -3.01
C ALA A 31 -2.83 9.90 -1.96
N VAL A 32 -2.01 8.92 -2.38
CA VAL A 32 -1.05 8.24 -1.48
C VAL A 32 0.08 9.17 -1.04
N LEU A 33 0.58 10.04 -1.92
CA LEU A 33 1.63 11.01 -1.58
C LEU A 33 1.10 12.07 -0.60
N SER A 34 -0.09 12.63 -0.83
CA SER A 34 -0.74 13.55 0.10
C SER A 34 -1.01 12.89 1.46
N LEU A 35 -1.40 11.60 1.47
CA LEU A 35 -1.54 10.86 2.72
C LEU A 35 -0.20 10.76 3.47
N ALA A 36 0.90 10.50 2.74
CA ALA A 36 2.24 10.44 3.33
C ALA A 36 2.71 11.79 3.86
N GLU A 37 2.43 12.87 3.12
CA GLU A 37 2.74 14.25 3.52
C GLU A 37 2.00 14.65 4.79
N VAL A 38 0.69 14.42 4.85
CA VAL A 38 -0.12 14.76 6.03
C VAL A 38 0.34 13.95 7.24
N LEU A 39 0.56 12.64 7.09
CA LEU A 39 1.07 11.81 8.18
C LEU A 39 2.45 12.27 8.66
N ALA A 40 3.34 12.67 7.76
CA ALA A 40 4.68 13.15 8.11
C ALA A 40 4.65 14.53 8.80
N ALA A 41 3.76 15.42 8.39
CA ALA A 41 3.67 16.77 8.93
C ALA A 41 2.85 16.87 10.22
N GLU A 42 1.79 16.06 10.33
CA GLU A 42 0.74 16.25 11.33
C GLU A 42 0.40 15.00 12.14
N GLY A 43 1.05 13.87 11.85
CA GLY A 43 0.73 12.60 12.49
C GLY A 43 -0.67 12.09 12.11
N PRO A 44 -1.28 11.19 12.93
CA PRO A 44 -2.55 10.53 12.64
C PRO A 44 -3.80 11.43 12.76
N ASN A 45 -3.70 12.72 12.40
CA ASN A 45 -4.80 13.70 12.54
C ASN A 45 -6.06 13.29 11.75
N ILE A 46 -7.09 12.85 12.49
CA ILE A 46 -8.32 12.31 11.92
C ILE A 46 -8.99 13.27 10.93
N GLN A 47 -9.08 14.57 11.26
CA GLN A 47 -9.81 15.55 10.45
C GLN A 47 -9.19 15.72 9.05
N LYS A 48 -7.87 15.56 8.95
CA LYS A 48 -7.14 15.71 7.68
C LYS A 48 -6.96 14.40 6.94
N LEU A 49 -6.83 13.28 7.66
CA LEU A 49 -6.64 11.96 7.04
C LEU A 49 -7.94 11.32 6.57
N ALA A 50 -9.06 11.50 7.29
CA ALA A 50 -10.35 10.93 6.91
C ALA A 50 -10.77 11.20 5.45
N PRO A 51 -10.71 12.45 4.93
CA PRO A 51 -11.07 12.69 3.53
C PRO A 51 -10.09 12.04 2.54
N LEU A 52 -8.83 11.83 2.90
CA LEU A 52 -7.83 11.17 2.04
C LEU A 52 -8.03 9.66 2.02
N VAL A 53 -8.30 9.05 3.18
CA VAL A 53 -8.57 7.61 3.30
C VAL A 53 -9.83 7.22 2.52
N LYS A 54 -10.89 8.04 2.56
CA LYS A 54 -12.13 7.80 1.79
C LYS A 54 -11.97 7.92 0.27
N ARG A 55 -10.93 8.62 -0.21
CA ARG A 55 -10.66 8.79 -1.67
C ARG A 55 -9.86 7.62 -2.26
N LEU A 56 -9.29 6.77 -1.42
CA LEU A 56 -8.45 5.66 -1.83
C LEU A 56 -9.24 4.35 -1.74
N ASP A 57 -9.08 3.50 -2.76
CA ASP A 57 -9.54 2.11 -2.73
C ASP A 57 -8.51 1.16 -2.10
N SER A 58 -7.23 1.57 -2.07
CA SER A 58 -6.09 0.89 -1.45
C SER A 58 -4.84 1.77 -1.58
N LEU A 59 -3.79 1.54 -0.78
CA LEU A 59 -2.48 2.15 -1.05
C LEU A 59 -1.89 1.63 -2.36
N LEU A 60 -2.09 0.35 -2.67
CA LEU A 60 -1.61 -0.25 -3.92
C LEU A 60 -2.29 0.31 -5.16
N ALA A 61 -3.40 1.04 -5.03
CA ALA A 61 -3.97 1.82 -6.13
C ALA A 61 -2.94 2.79 -6.73
N ALA A 62 -1.96 3.26 -5.95
CA ALA A 62 -0.87 4.10 -6.47
C ALA A 62 0.02 3.40 -7.52
N LEU A 63 -0.03 2.06 -7.62
CA LEU A 63 0.62 1.34 -8.71
C LEU A 63 -0.10 1.53 -10.06
N ASN A 64 -1.37 1.97 -10.07
CA ASN A 64 -2.10 2.32 -11.30
C ASN A 64 -1.71 3.67 -11.87
N SER A 65 -1.04 4.49 -11.07
CA SER A 65 -0.60 5.81 -11.45
C SER A 65 0.71 5.77 -12.23
N PRO A 66 1.15 6.91 -12.79
CA PRO A 66 2.51 7.06 -13.28
C PRO A 66 3.52 6.62 -12.21
N LEU A 67 4.20 5.49 -12.44
CA LEU A 67 5.06 4.85 -11.45
C LEU A 67 6.34 5.66 -11.18
N GLY A 68 6.80 6.47 -12.14
CA GLY A 68 7.94 7.36 -11.98
C GLY A 68 7.73 8.38 -10.85
N LYS A 69 6.52 8.93 -10.76
CA LYS A 69 6.10 9.80 -9.65
C LYS A 69 6.19 9.12 -8.28
N LEU A 70 5.74 7.87 -8.19
CA LEU A 70 5.81 7.10 -6.94
C LEU A 70 7.27 6.84 -6.52
N VAL A 71 8.12 6.38 -7.45
CA VAL A 71 9.52 6.07 -7.14
C VAL A 71 10.38 7.32 -6.94
N GLY A 72 10.03 8.42 -7.59
CA GLY A 72 10.68 9.72 -7.47
C GLY A 72 10.37 10.44 -6.15
N SER A 73 9.39 9.97 -5.38
CA SER A 73 9.06 10.55 -4.07
C SER A 73 10.25 10.48 -3.11
N THR A 74 10.48 11.58 -2.39
CA THR A 74 11.48 11.65 -1.30
C THR A 74 10.94 11.06 -0.01
N LEU A 75 9.62 11.06 0.18
CA LEU A 75 8.98 10.53 1.38
C LEU A 75 8.99 8.99 1.40
N PRO A 76 9.34 8.37 2.54
CA PRO A 76 9.20 6.93 2.71
C PRO A 76 7.72 6.57 2.92
N PHE A 77 7.28 5.49 2.29
CA PHE A 77 5.91 4.98 2.41
C PHE A 77 5.69 4.11 3.65
N ILE A 78 6.77 3.67 4.31
CA ILE A 78 6.67 2.74 5.44
C ILE A 78 5.77 3.26 6.56
N ASN A 79 5.84 4.56 6.84
CA ASN A 79 5.06 5.24 7.88
C ASN A 79 3.56 5.30 7.57
N LEU A 80 3.14 5.05 6.31
CA LEU A 80 1.73 4.96 5.97
C LEU A 80 1.05 3.79 6.68
N GLY A 81 1.74 2.65 6.81
CA GLY A 81 1.18 1.47 7.45
C GLY A 81 0.86 1.73 8.92
N THR A 82 1.85 2.20 9.69
CA THR A 82 1.70 2.50 11.11
C THR A 82 0.81 3.71 11.37
N GLY A 83 0.91 4.74 10.55
CA GLY A 83 0.06 5.93 10.62
C GLY A 83 -1.41 5.63 10.37
N LEU A 84 -1.73 4.76 9.41
CA LEU A 84 -3.10 4.32 9.16
C LEU A 84 -3.66 3.42 10.26
N LEU A 85 -2.82 2.62 10.91
CA LEU A 85 -3.22 1.85 12.10
C LEU A 85 -3.55 2.78 13.28
N ALA A 86 -2.74 3.81 13.50
CA ALA A 86 -2.99 4.83 14.51
C ALA A 86 -4.29 5.57 14.22
N PHE A 87 -4.47 6.03 12.99
CA PHE A 87 -5.70 6.65 12.54
C PHE A 87 -6.93 5.74 12.76
N TYR A 88 -6.84 4.44 12.43
CA TYR A 88 -7.93 3.50 12.66
C TYR A 88 -8.25 3.34 14.15
N LEU A 89 -7.24 3.18 15.01
CA LEU A 89 -7.41 3.06 16.46
C LEU A 89 -8.04 4.32 17.05
N GLU A 90 -7.51 5.50 16.70
CA GLU A 90 -8.05 6.77 17.20
C GLU A 90 -9.50 7.00 16.75
N THR A 91 -9.85 6.53 15.55
CA THR A 91 -11.19 6.74 14.99
C THR A 91 -12.21 5.74 15.52
N THR A 92 -11.86 4.46 15.57
CA THR A 92 -12.80 3.39 15.96
C THR A 92 -12.76 3.07 17.45
N GLN A 93 -11.77 3.58 18.18
CA GLN A 93 -11.47 3.22 19.57
C GLN A 93 -11.32 1.70 19.76
N THR A 94 -11.04 0.98 18.68
CA THR A 94 -10.97 -0.48 18.61
C THR A 94 -9.65 -0.86 17.97
N GLU A 95 -8.99 -1.85 18.57
CA GLU A 95 -7.74 -2.35 18.03
C GLU A 95 -7.96 -3.09 16.70
N PRO A 96 -7.17 -2.81 15.64
CA PRO A 96 -7.22 -3.58 14.41
C PRO A 96 -6.80 -5.03 14.68
N THR A 97 -7.54 -5.96 14.08
CA THR A 97 -7.17 -7.39 14.06
C THR A 97 -5.82 -7.61 13.37
N LEU A 98 -5.24 -8.80 13.54
CA LEU A 98 -3.99 -9.17 12.85
C LEU A 98 -4.13 -9.05 11.33
N ALA A 99 -5.22 -9.54 10.74
CA ALA A 99 -5.46 -9.42 9.31
C ALA A 99 -5.56 -7.96 8.85
N GLN A 100 -6.28 -7.10 9.58
CA GLN A 100 -6.36 -5.66 9.28
C GLN A 100 -4.97 -4.98 9.37
N SER A 101 -4.20 -5.34 10.39
CA SER A 101 -2.85 -4.81 10.61
C SER A 101 -1.89 -5.19 9.48
N VAL A 102 -1.85 -6.49 9.15
CA VAL A 102 -1.02 -7.00 8.05
C VAL A 102 -1.49 -6.43 6.71
N ALA A 103 -2.80 -6.26 6.49
CA ALA A 103 -3.32 -5.67 5.27
C ALA A 103 -2.77 -4.26 5.01
N LEU A 104 -2.70 -3.38 6.02
CA LEU A 104 -2.17 -2.02 5.83
C LEU A 104 -0.65 -2.00 5.74
N VAL A 105 0.01 -2.66 6.68
CA VAL A 105 1.48 -2.66 6.77
C VAL A 105 2.11 -3.29 5.54
N SER A 106 1.54 -4.38 5.02
CA SER A 106 2.06 -5.03 3.81
C SER A 106 1.97 -4.15 2.58
N GLN A 107 0.89 -3.39 2.40
CA GLN A 107 0.74 -2.50 1.24
C GLN A 107 1.77 -1.36 1.29
N ALA A 108 1.90 -0.70 2.44
CA ALA A 108 2.90 0.35 2.66
C ALA A 108 4.33 -0.17 2.46
N ALA A 109 4.65 -1.32 3.06
CA ALA A 109 5.94 -1.97 2.94
C ALA A 109 6.26 -2.41 1.50
N TYR A 110 5.26 -2.85 0.73
CA TYR A 110 5.44 -3.26 -0.66
C TYR A 110 5.73 -2.06 -1.57
N LEU A 111 5.02 -0.94 -1.38
CA LEU A 111 5.30 0.32 -2.07
C LEU A 111 6.71 0.84 -1.74
N GLU A 112 7.08 0.83 -0.47
CA GLU A 112 8.43 1.22 -0.04
C GLU A 112 9.49 0.31 -0.67
N SER A 113 9.25 -0.99 -0.65
CA SER A 113 10.15 -1.96 -1.26
C SER A 113 10.32 -1.73 -2.76
N PHE A 114 9.25 -1.40 -3.48
CA PHE A 114 9.31 -1.11 -4.91
C PHE A 114 10.07 0.19 -5.19
N ARG A 115 9.79 1.24 -4.42
CA ARG A 115 10.50 2.52 -4.47
C ARG A 115 12.00 2.32 -4.25
N GLU A 116 12.39 1.63 -3.19
CA GLU A 116 13.80 1.34 -2.91
C GLU A 116 14.46 0.50 -4.01
N PHE A 117 13.73 -0.47 -4.58
CA PHE A 117 14.24 -1.28 -5.68
C PHE A 117 14.55 -0.40 -6.89
N ALA A 118 13.63 0.50 -7.27
CA ALA A 118 13.83 1.42 -8.38
C ALA A 118 15.02 2.35 -8.12
N LYS A 119 15.13 2.95 -6.93
CA LYS A 119 16.24 3.84 -6.55
C LYS A 119 17.61 3.14 -6.56
N ARG A 120 17.66 1.85 -6.21
CA ARG A 120 18.88 1.03 -6.31
C ARG A 120 19.25 0.67 -7.75
N HIS A 121 18.36 0.91 -8.70
CA HIS A 121 18.55 0.59 -10.12
C HIS A 121 18.22 1.81 -10.99
N PRO A 122 19.14 2.77 -11.14
CA PRO A 122 18.87 4.05 -11.81
C PRO A 122 18.27 3.92 -13.22
N ARG A 123 18.63 2.87 -13.97
CA ARG A 123 18.02 2.58 -15.28
C ARG A 123 16.53 2.26 -15.19
N VAL A 124 16.10 1.55 -14.14
CA VAL A 124 14.69 1.25 -13.87
C VAL A 124 13.97 2.53 -13.47
N GLU A 125 14.52 3.32 -12.56
CA GLU A 125 13.94 4.60 -12.14
C GLU A 125 13.74 5.56 -13.32
N GLN A 126 14.79 5.79 -14.12
CA GLN A 126 14.72 6.62 -15.32
C GLN A 126 13.70 6.10 -16.34
N TRP A 127 13.64 4.78 -16.52
CA TRP A 127 12.65 4.16 -17.41
C TRP A 127 11.23 4.39 -16.91
N LEU A 128 10.95 4.22 -15.61
CA LEU A 128 9.64 4.48 -15.04
C LEU A 128 9.23 5.95 -15.22
N ILE A 129 10.12 6.90 -14.92
CA ILE A 129 9.88 8.35 -15.12
C ILE A 129 9.60 8.66 -16.60
N ALA A 130 10.35 8.07 -17.52
CA ALA A 130 10.13 8.27 -18.95
C ALA A 130 8.76 7.73 -19.43
N LYS A 131 8.17 6.76 -18.71
CA LYS A 131 6.87 6.16 -19.06
C LYS A 131 5.67 6.92 -18.49
N ASP A 132 5.86 7.85 -17.55
CA ASP A 132 4.78 8.55 -16.87
C ASP A 132 3.83 9.33 -17.80
N ASN A 133 4.36 9.84 -18.92
CA ASN A 133 3.58 10.62 -19.88
C ASN A 133 2.89 9.75 -20.96
N THR A 134 2.99 8.42 -20.87
CA THR A 134 2.38 7.52 -21.86
C THR A 134 0.91 7.25 -21.55
N PRO A 135 0.04 7.00 -22.55
CA PRO A 135 -1.36 6.62 -22.30
C PRO A 135 -1.49 5.36 -21.43
N GLN A 136 -0.55 4.42 -21.57
CA GLN A 136 -0.49 3.18 -20.78
C GLN A 136 -0.30 3.47 -19.29
N ALA A 137 0.39 4.55 -18.93
CA ALA A 137 0.59 4.97 -17.54
C ALA A 137 -0.72 5.41 -16.84
N LYS A 138 -1.83 5.59 -17.56
CA LYS A 138 -3.11 6.02 -16.98
C LYS A 138 -4.19 4.93 -16.98
N THR A 139 -3.84 3.71 -17.39
CA THR A 139 -4.81 2.62 -17.55
C THR A 139 -4.65 1.57 -16.45
N ILE A 140 -5.75 1.24 -15.77
CA ILE A 140 -5.81 0.23 -14.69
C ILE A 140 -5.83 -1.19 -15.27
N THR A 141 -5.04 -2.11 -14.70
CA THR A 141 -5.05 -3.54 -15.08
C THR A 141 -6.14 -4.32 -14.34
N LEU A 142 -6.60 -5.44 -14.90
CA LEU A 142 -7.58 -6.33 -14.24
C LEU A 142 -7.01 -6.92 -12.95
N GLU A 143 -5.73 -7.25 -12.96
CA GLU A 143 -4.98 -7.77 -11.82
C GLU A 143 -4.97 -6.76 -10.66
N MET A 144 -4.93 -5.46 -10.96
CA MET A 144 -5.04 -4.44 -9.91
C MET A 144 -6.45 -4.35 -9.34
N LYS A 145 -7.48 -4.45 -10.17
CA LYS A 145 -8.88 -4.51 -9.68
C LYS A 145 -9.10 -5.73 -8.79
N ALA A 146 -8.46 -6.86 -9.10
CA ALA A 146 -8.55 -8.08 -8.32
C ALA A 146 -7.97 -7.93 -6.89
N LEU A 147 -7.06 -6.99 -6.65
CA LEU A 147 -6.57 -6.72 -5.29
C LEU A 147 -7.66 -6.17 -4.36
N GLY A 148 -8.60 -5.38 -4.89
CA GLY A 148 -9.68 -4.78 -4.09
C GLY A 148 -10.65 -5.82 -3.51
N ILE A 149 -10.69 -7.02 -4.09
CA ILE A 149 -11.51 -8.15 -3.64
C ILE A 149 -10.71 -9.25 -2.96
N PHE A 150 -9.39 -9.07 -2.78
CA PHE A 150 -8.56 -10.04 -2.09
C PHE A 150 -8.93 -10.07 -0.61
N GLU A 151 -9.20 -11.27 -0.10
CA GLU A 151 -9.54 -11.51 1.30
C GLU A 151 -8.35 -12.13 2.02
N LEU A 152 -7.88 -11.45 3.06
CA LEU A 152 -6.79 -11.88 3.92
C LEU A 152 -7.36 -12.54 5.17
N THR A 153 -7.06 -13.82 5.37
CA THR A 153 -7.41 -14.54 6.60
C THR A 153 -6.34 -14.35 7.66
N ASP A 154 -6.66 -14.61 8.94
CA ASP A 154 -5.68 -14.52 10.02
C ASP A 154 -4.49 -15.48 9.84
N ASP A 155 -4.73 -16.69 9.33
CA ASP A 155 -3.64 -17.66 9.07
C ASP A 155 -2.70 -17.18 7.96
N GLU A 156 -3.27 -16.63 6.88
CA GLU A 156 -2.48 -16.02 5.81
C GLU A 156 -1.77 -14.75 6.31
N ALA A 157 -2.38 -13.98 7.21
CA ALA A 157 -1.75 -12.81 7.82
C ALA A 157 -0.54 -13.21 8.67
N ARG A 158 -0.62 -14.30 9.46
CA ARG A 158 0.54 -14.85 10.20
C ARG A 158 1.66 -15.27 9.26
N LEU A 159 1.34 -15.98 8.17
CA LEU A 159 2.32 -16.36 7.16
C LEU A 159 2.97 -15.12 6.52
N ALA A 160 2.16 -14.14 6.10
CA ALA A 160 2.64 -12.93 5.47
C ALA A 160 3.52 -12.08 6.40
N LYS A 161 3.21 -12.04 7.71
CA LYS A 161 4.02 -11.38 8.73
C LYS A 161 5.46 -11.92 8.80
N LEU A 162 5.61 -13.24 8.71
CA LEU A 162 6.91 -13.92 8.84
C LEU A 162 7.64 -14.05 7.49
N HIS A 163 6.88 -14.42 6.46
CA HIS A 163 7.35 -14.87 5.15
C HIS A 163 6.46 -14.31 4.03
N PHE A 164 6.26 -12.99 3.98
CA PHE A 164 5.47 -12.27 2.96
C PHE A 164 5.67 -12.85 1.56
N HIS A 165 6.91 -12.96 1.09
CA HIS A 165 7.24 -13.45 -0.25
C HIS A 165 6.73 -14.87 -0.59
N GLN A 166 6.35 -15.68 0.39
CA GLN A 166 5.79 -17.03 0.22
C GLN A 166 4.26 -17.06 0.33
N SER A 167 3.65 -15.93 0.64
CA SER A 167 2.24 -15.83 0.99
C SER A 167 1.36 -15.63 -0.26
N ALA A 168 0.07 -15.97 -0.15
CA ALA A 168 -0.94 -15.64 -1.16
C ALA A 168 -1.04 -14.12 -1.37
N LEU A 169 -0.85 -13.33 -0.31
CA LEU A 169 -0.80 -11.87 -0.39
C LEU A 169 0.33 -11.37 -1.30
N ALA A 170 1.56 -11.87 -1.15
CA ALA A 170 2.63 -11.51 -2.08
C ALA A 170 2.36 -11.99 -3.51
N THR A 171 1.72 -13.15 -3.66
CA THR A 171 1.33 -13.65 -4.99
C THR A 171 0.38 -12.68 -5.67
N ALA A 172 -0.62 -12.17 -4.94
CA ALA A 172 -1.55 -11.17 -5.45
C ALA A 172 -0.84 -9.86 -5.82
N PHE A 173 0.00 -9.32 -4.92
CA PHE A 173 0.71 -8.05 -5.16
C PHE A 173 1.70 -8.16 -6.32
N ASN A 174 2.42 -9.27 -6.42
CA ASN A 174 3.35 -9.54 -7.52
C ASN A 174 2.62 -9.61 -8.86
N ARG A 175 1.44 -10.23 -8.88
CA ARG A 175 0.62 -10.32 -10.10
C ARG A 175 0.22 -8.93 -10.59
N ALA A 176 -0.25 -8.08 -9.69
CA ALA A 176 -0.64 -6.71 -10.01
C ALA A 176 0.54 -5.86 -10.49
N LEU A 177 1.68 -5.90 -9.79
CA LEU A 177 2.89 -5.18 -10.20
C LEU A 177 3.46 -5.71 -11.53
N ASN A 178 3.49 -7.03 -11.73
CA ASN A 178 3.96 -7.63 -12.97
C ASN A 178 3.11 -7.17 -14.17
N ALA A 179 1.78 -7.32 -14.08
CA ALA A 179 0.86 -6.86 -15.12
C ALA A 179 1.08 -5.38 -15.45
N ARG A 180 1.28 -4.56 -14.42
CA ARG A 180 1.56 -3.14 -14.57
C ARG A 180 2.87 -2.86 -15.30
N LEU A 181 3.95 -3.54 -14.93
CA LEU A 181 5.26 -3.36 -15.56
C LEU A 181 5.24 -3.83 -17.03
N VAL A 182 4.57 -4.94 -17.32
CA VAL A 182 4.37 -5.43 -18.70
C VAL A 182 3.59 -4.43 -19.54
N GLN A 183 2.53 -3.85 -18.97
CA GLN A 183 1.75 -2.80 -19.63
C GLN A 183 2.58 -1.56 -20.00
N LEU A 184 3.59 -1.23 -19.18
CA LEU A 184 4.54 -0.13 -19.44
C LEU A 184 5.66 -0.51 -20.43
N GLY A 185 5.71 -1.76 -20.86
CA GLY A 185 6.62 -2.28 -21.89
C GLY A 185 7.82 -3.07 -21.36
N ALA A 186 7.81 -3.52 -20.11
CA ALA A 186 8.78 -4.52 -19.64
C ALA A 186 8.45 -5.89 -20.25
N THR A 187 9.47 -6.74 -20.45
CA THR A 187 9.20 -8.15 -20.79
C THR A 187 8.64 -8.87 -19.55
N PRO A 188 7.83 -9.93 -19.73
CA PRO A 188 7.27 -10.69 -18.61
C PRO A 188 8.34 -11.18 -17.61
N GLU A 189 9.51 -11.59 -18.10
CA GLU A 189 10.60 -12.12 -17.28
C GLU A 189 11.25 -11.02 -16.43
N ILE A 190 11.40 -9.82 -16.99
CA ILE A 190 11.93 -8.66 -16.26
C ILE A 190 10.92 -8.20 -15.21
N ALA A 191 9.64 -8.06 -15.61
CA ALA A 191 8.57 -7.66 -14.72
C ALA A 191 8.40 -8.62 -13.54
N GLU A 192 8.44 -9.93 -13.80
CA GLU A 192 8.38 -10.97 -12.76
C GLU A 192 9.58 -10.88 -11.81
N ARG A 193 10.79 -10.69 -12.34
CA ARG A 193 12.00 -10.55 -11.52
C ARG A 193 11.92 -9.32 -10.61
N MET A 194 11.43 -8.21 -11.13
CA MET A 194 11.22 -6.98 -10.35
C MET A 194 10.19 -7.22 -9.24
N ALA A 195 9.03 -7.81 -9.57
CA ALA A 195 8.00 -8.11 -8.58
C ALA A 195 8.50 -9.05 -7.47
N LYS A 196 9.18 -10.14 -7.84
CA LYS A 196 9.79 -11.06 -6.87
C LYS A 196 10.83 -10.39 -5.97
N ALA A 197 11.65 -9.48 -6.51
CA ALA A 197 12.62 -8.72 -5.74
C ALA A 197 11.91 -7.78 -4.74
N THR A 198 10.85 -7.10 -5.18
CA THR A 198 9.98 -6.28 -4.32
C THR A 198 9.39 -7.12 -3.18
N ALA A 199 8.73 -8.25 -3.47
CA ALA A 199 8.15 -9.09 -2.42
C ALA A 199 9.18 -9.61 -1.42
N LYS A 200 10.39 -9.98 -1.88
CA LYS A 200 11.46 -10.43 -0.96
C LYS A 200 11.90 -9.33 0.01
N ASN A 201 12.02 -8.09 -0.48
CA ASN A 201 12.47 -6.96 0.34
C ASN A 201 11.32 -6.35 1.19
N THR A 202 10.06 -6.60 0.82
CA THR A 202 8.86 -6.21 1.60
C THR A 202 8.89 -6.78 3.02
N ASN A 203 9.37 -8.01 3.20
CA ASN A 203 9.48 -8.66 4.51
C ASN A 203 10.29 -7.84 5.53
N ARG A 204 11.40 -7.23 5.08
CA ARG A 204 12.25 -6.39 5.93
C ARG A 204 11.48 -5.16 6.40
N HIS A 205 10.81 -4.51 5.46
CA HIS A 205 9.99 -3.32 5.70
C HIS A 205 8.83 -3.60 6.64
N MET A 206 8.09 -4.69 6.43
CA MET A 206 7.02 -5.10 7.33
C MET A 206 7.52 -5.31 8.76
N ARG A 207 8.68 -5.96 8.95
CA ARG A 207 9.28 -6.15 10.28
C ARG A 207 9.62 -4.82 10.95
N THR A 208 10.18 -3.87 10.21
CA THR A 208 10.49 -2.54 10.75
C THR A 208 9.21 -1.81 11.15
N ALA A 209 8.21 -1.75 10.26
CA ALA A 209 6.93 -1.11 10.58
C ALA A 209 6.21 -1.76 11.77
N ILE A 210 6.28 -3.09 11.89
CA ILE A 210 5.70 -3.82 13.03
C ILE A 210 6.46 -3.50 14.32
N ALA A 211 7.78 -3.49 14.31
CA ALA A 211 8.57 -3.13 15.49
C ALA A 211 8.28 -1.69 15.94
N ASP A 212 8.21 -0.75 14.99
CA ASP A 212 7.87 0.65 15.28
C ASP A 212 6.43 0.80 15.82
N ALA A 213 5.53 -0.09 15.39
CA ALA A 213 4.15 -0.16 15.87
C ALA A 213 4.03 -0.83 17.25
N GLU A 214 4.86 -1.82 17.60
CA GLU A 214 4.82 -2.53 18.90
C GLU A 214 4.94 -1.57 20.09
N ASP A 215 5.76 -0.52 19.96
CA ASP A 215 5.89 0.52 20.97
C ASP A 215 4.59 1.34 21.17
N SER A 216 3.74 1.42 20.14
CA SER A 216 2.50 2.21 20.12
C SER A 216 1.23 1.36 20.32
N PHE A 217 1.31 0.05 20.06
CA PHE A 217 0.17 -0.86 19.94
C PHE A 217 0.41 -2.17 20.74
N LYS A 218 0.67 -2.02 22.04
CA LYS A 218 1.11 -3.09 22.96
C LYS A 218 0.31 -4.41 22.89
N SER A 219 -0.96 -4.38 22.47
CA SER A 219 -1.85 -5.55 22.43
C SER A 219 -2.06 -6.15 21.02
N ILE A 220 -1.96 -5.35 19.95
CA ILE A 220 -2.16 -5.82 18.54
C ILE A 220 -1.01 -6.69 18.05
N LEU A 221 0.16 -6.52 18.68
CA LEU A 221 1.38 -7.21 18.32
C LEU A 221 1.89 -8.06 19.47
N GLU A 222 1.11 -8.29 20.53
CA GLU A 222 1.42 -9.38 21.46
C GLU A 222 1.26 -10.72 20.71
N TRP A 223 2.38 -11.46 20.70
CA TRP A 223 2.66 -12.62 19.87
C TRP A 223 2.20 -13.93 20.52
#